data_AF-A0A524DB29-F1
#
_entry.id   AF-A0A524DB29-F1
#
_cell.length_a   1.000
_cell.length_b   1.000
_cell.length_c   1.000
_cell.angle_alpha   90.00
_cell.angle_beta   90.00
_cell.angle_gamma   90.00
#
_symmetry.space_group_name_H-M   'P 1'
#
loop_
_entity.id
_entity.type
_entity.pdbx_description
1 polymer ?
#
loop_
_entity_poly.entity_id
_entity_poly.type
_entity_poly.pdbx_seq_one_letter_code
_entity_poly.pdbx_strand_id
1 'polypeptide(L)'
;MGKIKDFINKNFYEIFNDSHLVYTLIFFISAFLIALLSLFPYSNVGNVVLFLSTSTSFTYILLMLISLIPTLEKYLFSKEKKFDKYKIIGFFGVYSISFIIVLIYFIFGPSANLTIEFMGWDILLPSLFIVVFFGWNLLQILFLRSGMEILSENIENKIFPRSKSIETKETFSLIFLILATLIAPLLQLFLILFYIPSYSSLGGDLFIWFIIVNVLIFLIISITSWRLISLFLKSKKNNTPNIFSSLFYIFIWLYIIYRIFSFFNSLRGEGKVGTNIFTSLIDILLMVITAGLVLRSLGGKVIGAVIFNKNNMPFFLYAFTMLYIQGQIIMITG
;
A
#
# COMPACT_ATOMS: atom_id res chain seq x y z
N MET A 1 -8.62 -29.41 8.28
CA MET A 1 -7.46 -28.49 8.44
C MET A 1 -6.64 -28.30 7.15
N GLY A 2 -6.40 -29.33 6.32
CA GLY A 2 -5.59 -29.21 5.08
C GLY A 2 -6.06 -28.13 4.08
N LYS A 3 -7.34 -28.11 3.72
CA LYS A 3 -7.88 -27.14 2.73
C LYS A 3 -7.71 -25.67 3.12
N ILE A 4 -7.76 -25.33 4.42
CA ILE A 4 -7.57 -23.96 4.91
C ILE A 4 -6.08 -23.59 4.87
N LYS A 5 -5.18 -24.49 5.29
CA LYS A 5 -3.72 -24.28 5.20
C LYS A 5 -3.28 -24.12 3.74
N ASP A 6 -3.81 -24.94 2.84
CA ASP A 6 -3.50 -24.87 1.41
C ASP A 6 -4.04 -23.58 0.76
N PHE A 7 -5.26 -23.16 1.15
CA PHE A 7 -5.82 -21.89 0.70
C PHE A 7 -4.99 -20.69 1.18
N ILE A 8 -4.56 -20.69 2.45
CA ILE A 8 -3.73 -19.64 3.03
C ILE A 8 -2.35 -19.63 2.34
N ASN A 9 -1.68 -20.77 2.22
CA ASN A 9 -0.36 -20.86 1.60
C ASN A 9 -0.38 -20.44 0.13
N LYS A 10 -1.46 -20.77 -0.60
CA LYS A 10 -1.62 -20.38 -2.00
C LYS A 10 -1.90 -18.88 -2.18
N ASN A 11 -2.69 -18.27 -1.29
CA ASN A 11 -3.04 -16.85 -1.38
C ASN A 11 -2.01 -15.92 -0.72
N PHE A 12 -1.20 -16.42 0.20
CA PHE A 12 -0.19 -15.64 0.94
C PHE A 12 1.24 -16.16 0.70
N TYR A 13 1.50 -16.85 -0.42
CA TYR A 13 2.84 -17.19 -0.89
C TYR A 13 3.75 -17.81 0.17
N GLU A 14 3.22 -18.80 0.89
CA GLU A 14 3.96 -19.52 1.94
C GLU A 14 4.44 -18.62 3.13
N ILE A 15 3.95 -17.38 3.26
CA ILE A 15 4.19 -16.50 4.43
C ILE A 15 3.87 -17.24 5.74
N PHE A 16 2.77 -17.98 5.78
CA PHE A 16 2.34 -18.77 6.95
C PHE A 16 2.88 -20.20 6.96
N ASN A 17 3.86 -20.52 6.12
CA ASN A 17 4.52 -21.82 6.12
C ASN A 17 5.44 -21.94 7.34
N ASP A 18 5.67 -23.18 7.77
CA ASP A 18 6.44 -23.47 8.98
C ASP A 18 7.89 -22.98 8.89
N SER A 19 8.41 -22.82 7.66
CA SER A 19 9.72 -22.20 7.38
C SER A 19 9.79 -20.71 7.69
N HIS A 20 8.69 -19.97 7.53
CA HIS A 20 8.63 -18.49 7.57
C HIS A 20 7.87 -17.93 8.78
N LEU A 21 7.29 -18.80 9.59
CA LEU A 21 6.40 -18.44 10.70
C LEU A 21 7.07 -17.53 11.74
N VAL A 22 8.35 -17.75 12.06
CA VAL A 22 9.12 -16.90 12.98
C VAL A 22 9.20 -15.47 12.47
N TYR A 23 9.59 -15.30 11.21
CA TYR A 23 9.70 -13.98 10.58
C TYR A 23 8.34 -13.28 10.48
N THR A 24 7.29 -14.04 10.19
CA THR A 24 5.91 -13.54 10.18
C THR A 24 5.49 -13.01 11.55
N LEU A 25 5.75 -13.76 12.62
CA LEU A 25 5.43 -13.35 13.99
C LEU A 25 6.19 -12.08 14.37
N ILE A 26 7.49 -12.02 14.06
CA ILE A 26 8.30 -10.83 14.34
C ILE A 26 7.76 -9.63 13.56
N PHE A 27 7.44 -9.79 12.27
CA PHE A 27 6.82 -8.73 11.46
C PHE A 27 5.53 -8.20 12.11
N PHE A 28 4.60 -9.07 12.50
CA PHE A 28 3.35 -8.63 13.12
C PHE A 28 3.58 -7.94 14.47
N ILE A 29 4.49 -8.45 15.30
CA ILE A 29 4.84 -7.83 16.59
C ILE A 29 5.45 -6.44 16.36
N SER A 30 6.39 -6.31 15.42
CA SER A 30 7.01 -5.03 15.07
C SER A 30 5.98 -4.04 14.53
N ALA A 31 5.13 -4.46 13.60
CA ALA A 31 4.07 -3.63 13.03
C ALA A 31 3.08 -3.16 14.11
N PHE A 32 2.67 -4.06 15.01
CA PHE A 32 1.78 -3.74 16.13
C PHE A 32 2.43 -2.75 17.10
N LEU A 33 3.70 -2.93 17.44
CA LEU A 33 4.43 -2.04 18.33
C LEU A 33 4.60 -0.64 17.72
N ILE A 34 4.90 -0.55 16.43
CA ILE A 34 4.97 0.72 15.68
C ILE A 34 3.60 1.41 15.65
N ALA A 35 2.53 0.66 15.36
CA ALA A 35 1.18 1.20 15.37
C ALA A 35 0.80 1.72 16.77
N LEU A 36 1.10 0.99 17.84
CA LEU A 36 0.85 1.44 19.21
C LEU A 36 1.66 2.69 19.58
N LEU A 37 2.96 2.71 19.27
CA LEU A 37 3.81 3.87 19.54
C LEU A 37 3.32 5.11 18.75
N SER A 38 2.81 4.92 17.54
CA SER A 38 2.27 6.01 16.72
C SER A 38 1.02 6.68 17.31
N LEU A 39 0.35 6.07 18.30
CA LEU A 39 -0.78 6.69 19.00
C LEU A 39 -0.35 7.82 19.94
N PHE A 40 0.95 7.92 20.27
CA PHE A 40 1.47 8.96 21.15
C PHE A 40 2.00 10.14 20.34
N PRO A 41 1.33 11.32 20.38
CA PRO A 41 1.63 12.46 19.50
C PRO A 41 2.81 13.30 20.01
N TYR A 42 3.95 12.66 20.30
CA TYR A 42 5.19 13.33 20.71
C TYR A 42 6.24 13.23 19.61
N SER A 43 6.90 14.34 19.27
CA SER A 43 7.92 14.41 18.21
C SER A 43 9.07 13.40 18.39
N ASN A 44 9.52 13.21 19.64
CA ASN A 44 10.55 12.21 19.97
C ASN A 44 10.06 10.77 19.71
N VAL A 45 8.77 10.50 19.92
CA VAL A 45 8.18 9.18 19.62
C VAL A 45 8.10 8.97 18.10
N GLY A 46 7.79 10.01 17.33
CA GLY A 46 7.83 9.97 15.86
C GLY A 46 9.20 9.55 15.31
N ASN A 47 10.28 10.11 15.85
CA ASN A 47 11.65 9.74 15.47
C ASN A 47 12.00 8.29 15.84
N VAL A 48 11.57 7.83 17.02
CA VAL A 48 11.74 6.43 17.44
C VAL A 48 10.97 5.48 16.52
N VAL A 49 9.73 5.83 16.17
CA VAL A 49 8.89 5.05 15.25
C VAL A 49 9.53 5.01 13.86
N LEU A 50 10.01 6.13 13.34
CA LEU A 50 10.74 6.21 12.07
C LEU A 50 12.00 5.33 12.08
N PHE A 51 12.78 5.40 13.16
CA PHE A 51 13.97 4.59 13.36
C PHE A 51 13.66 3.09 13.36
N LEU A 52 12.67 2.66 14.17
CA LEU A 52 12.26 1.25 14.27
C LEU A 52 11.71 0.72 12.95
N SER A 53 10.86 1.49 12.27
CA SER A 53 10.31 1.14 10.96
C SER A 53 11.42 1.02 9.91
N THR A 54 12.39 1.93 9.90
CA THR A 54 13.53 1.89 8.96
C THR A 54 14.42 0.68 9.23
N SER A 55 14.81 0.45 10.48
CA SER A 55 15.64 -0.70 10.87
C SER A 55 14.96 -2.03 10.54
N THR A 56 13.67 -2.16 10.84
CA THR A 56 12.88 -3.38 10.56
C THR A 56 12.74 -3.61 9.06
N SER A 57 12.40 -2.57 8.29
CA SER A 57 12.27 -2.67 6.83
C SER A 57 13.61 -3.05 6.18
N PHE A 58 14.69 -2.42 6.63
CA PHE A 58 16.03 -2.70 6.13
C PHE A 58 16.50 -4.12 6.47
N THR A 59 16.14 -4.64 7.66
CA THR A 59 16.39 -6.03 8.05
C THR A 59 15.75 -7.00 7.06
N TYR A 60 14.48 -6.78 6.71
CA TYR A 60 13.78 -7.64 5.74
C TYR A 60 14.33 -7.51 4.32
N ILE A 61 14.79 -6.32 3.91
CA ILE A 61 15.49 -6.14 2.63
C ILE A 61 16.81 -6.93 2.62
N LEU A 62 17.61 -6.86 3.69
CA LEU A 62 18.84 -7.65 3.79
C LEU A 62 18.55 -9.15 3.81
N LEU A 63 17.54 -9.60 4.55
CA LEU A 63 17.13 -11.01 4.56
C LEU A 63 16.68 -11.48 3.17
N MET A 64 15.94 -10.65 2.43
CA MET A 64 15.59 -10.91 1.03
C MET A 64 16.85 -11.13 0.18
N LEU A 65 17.85 -10.25 0.30
CA LEU A 65 19.11 -10.38 -0.43
C LEU A 65 19.91 -11.62 0.01
N ILE A 66 19.99 -11.89 1.31
CA ILE A 66 20.71 -13.06 1.86
C ILE A 66 20.05 -14.36 1.39
N SER A 67 18.72 -14.40 1.30
CA SER A 67 17.99 -15.57 0.83
C SER A 67 18.17 -15.89 -0.66
N LEU A 68 18.82 -15.01 -1.44
CA LEU A 68 19.26 -15.33 -2.80
C LEU A 68 20.54 -16.17 -2.82
N ILE A 69 21.28 -16.23 -1.71
CA ILE A 69 22.54 -16.97 -1.61
C ILE A 69 22.22 -18.41 -1.15
N PRO A 70 22.41 -19.45 -2.00
CA PRO A 70 21.92 -20.81 -1.72
C PRO A 70 22.48 -21.45 -0.44
N THR A 71 23.69 -21.07 -0.03
CA THR A 71 24.31 -21.56 1.21
C THR A 71 23.64 -20.97 2.45
N LEU A 72 23.31 -19.67 2.43
CA LEU A 72 22.69 -18.95 3.54
C LEU A 72 21.18 -19.20 3.61
N GLU A 73 20.54 -19.43 2.46
CA GLU A 73 19.14 -19.83 2.36
C GLU A 73 18.82 -21.05 3.24
N LYS A 74 19.68 -22.07 3.24
CA LYS A 74 19.51 -23.28 4.06
C LYS A 74 19.55 -23.00 5.57
N TYR A 75 20.31 -21.98 5.99
CA TYR A 75 20.36 -21.53 7.39
C TYR A 75 19.13 -20.70 7.78
N LEU A 76 18.55 -19.96 6.84
CA LEU A 76 17.34 -19.16 7.03
C LEU A 76 16.05 -19.98 6.94
N PHE A 77 16.04 -21.09 6.20
CA PHE A 77 14.83 -21.88 5.96
C PHE A 77 15.04 -23.36 6.25
N SER A 78 14.95 -23.75 7.52
CA SER A 78 14.76 -25.16 7.89
C SER A 78 13.29 -25.56 7.78
N LYS A 79 13.00 -26.62 6.99
CA LYS A 79 11.61 -27.10 6.77
C LYS A 79 11.07 -27.94 7.93
N GLU A 80 11.95 -28.48 8.77
CA GLU A 80 11.60 -29.49 9.78
C GLU A 80 11.17 -28.88 11.13
N LYS A 81 11.60 -27.65 11.45
CA LYS A 81 11.31 -26.99 12.73
C LYS A 81 10.77 -25.58 12.53
N LYS A 82 9.59 -25.33 13.12
CA LYS A 82 8.95 -24.00 13.18
C LYS A 82 9.88 -22.96 13.82
N PHE A 83 10.45 -23.29 14.97
CA PHE A 83 11.38 -22.43 15.72
C PHE A 83 12.76 -23.07 15.77
N ASP A 84 13.55 -22.81 14.72
CA ASP A 84 14.94 -23.23 14.69
C ASP A 84 15.83 -22.16 15.30
N LYS A 85 16.76 -22.57 16.17
CA LYS A 85 17.71 -21.67 16.84
C LYS A 85 18.54 -20.91 15.80
N TYR A 86 18.92 -21.56 14.70
CA TYR A 86 19.72 -20.92 13.65
C TYR A 86 18.95 -19.82 12.90
N LYS A 87 17.65 -19.99 12.67
CA LYS A 87 16.78 -18.96 12.07
C LYS A 87 16.69 -17.72 12.93
N ILE A 88 16.49 -17.93 14.23
CA ILE A 88 16.36 -16.87 15.22
C ILE A 88 17.68 -16.10 15.33
N ILE A 89 18.80 -16.81 15.44
CA ILE A 89 20.14 -16.20 15.48
C ILE A 89 20.43 -15.43 14.18
N GLY A 90 20.11 -16.02 13.03
CA GLY A 90 20.29 -15.36 11.73
C GLY A 90 19.46 -14.08 11.62
N PHE A 91 18.19 -14.12 12.05
CA PHE A 91 17.35 -12.92 12.10
C PHE A 91 17.95 -11.83 12.97
N PHE A 92 18.27 -12.14 14.23
CA PHE A 92 18.79 -11.14 15.16
C PHE A 92 20.17 -10.63 14.74
N GLY A 93 21.01 -11.48 14.13
CA GLY A 93 22.28 -11.05 13.55
C GLY A 93 22.10 -10.01 12.45
N VAL A 94 21.19 -10.26 11.50
CA VAL A 94 20.88 -9.28 10.44
C VAL A 94 20.22 -8.03 11.02
N TYR A 95 19.29 -8.18 11.96
CA TYR A 95 18.66 -7.06 12.64
C TYR A 95 19.66 -6.18 13.37
N SER A 96 20.63 -6.76 14.09
CA SER A 96 21.69 -5.99 14.76
C SER A 96 22.54 -5.21 13.77
N ILE A 97 22.90 -5.80 12.62
CA ILE A 97 23.63 -5.10 11.55
C ILE A 97 22.79 -3.93 11.02
N SER A 98 21.53 -4.17 10.66
CA SER A 98 20.61 -3.12 10.20
C SER A 98 20.44 -2.02 11.23
N PHE A 99 20.25 -2.38 12.50
CA PHE A 99 20.09 -1.44 13.62
C PHE A 99 21.31 -0.55 13.76
N ILE A 100 22.53 -1.10 13.72
CA ILE A 100 23.76 -0.32 13.84
C ILE A 100 23.91 0.64 12.65
N ILE A 101 23.68 0.17 11.42
CA ILE A 101 23.76 1.02 10.23
C ILE A 101 22.78 2.19 10.33
N VAL A 102 21.52 1.91 10.67
CA VAL A 102 20.49 2.94 10.81
C VAL A 102 20.80 3.84 12.00
N LEU A 103 21.35 3.33 13.10
CA LEU A 103 21.72 4.14 14.27
C LEU A 103 22.83 5.15 13.93
N ILE A 104 23.87 4.70 13.23
CA ILE A 104 24.93 5.59 12.73
C ILE A 104 24.32 6.68 11.86
N TYR A 105 23.39 6.32 10.97
CA TYR A 105 22.71 7.29 10.12
C TYR A 105 21.85 8.28 10.92
N PHE A 106 21.14 7.84 11.96
CA PHE A 106 20.35 8.74 12.81
C PHE A 106 21.20 9.68 13.68
N ILE A 107 22.37 9.22 14.14
CA ILE A 107 23.28 10.03 14.97
C ILE A 107 24.00 11.09 14.12
N PHE A 108 24.55 10.70 12.97
CA PHE A 108 25.42 11.57 12.17
C PHE A 108 24.74 12.21 10.96
N GLY A 109 23.61 11.67 10.53
CA GLY A 109 22.87 12.13 9.37
C GLY A 109 21.66 13.05 9.60
N PRO A 110 21.44 13.76 10.72
CA PRO A 110 20.44 14.85 10.73
C PRO A 110 20.79 15.90 9.66
N SER A 111 19.78 16.48 9.00
CA SER A 111 19.94 17.49 7.94
C SER A 111 20.83 18.66 8.35
N ALA A 112 20.69 19.13 9.59
CA ALA A 112 21.48 20.22 10.17
C ALA A 112 23.00 19.96 10.21
N ASN A 113 23.41 18.69 10.15
CA ASN A 113 24.82 18.29 10.22
C ASN A 113 25.43 17.99 8.84
N LEU A 114 24.63 18.04 7.76
CA LEU A 114 25.04 17.67 6.41
C LEU A 114 25.12 18.88 5.48
N THR A 115 26.08 18.87 4.56
CA THR A 115 26.20 19.90 3.51
C THR A 115 25.07 19.85 2.49
N ILE A 116 24.50 18.67 2.28
CA ILE A 116 23.29 18.46 1.48
C ILE A 116 22.18 18.09 2.45
N GLU A 117 21.42 19.09 2.90
CA GLU A 117 20.35 18.93 3.90
C GLU A 117 19.33 17.85 3.48
N PHE A 118 19.05 17.72 2.18
CA PHE A 118 18.15 16.70 1.64
C PHE A 118 18.58 15.26 1.93
N MET A 119 19.88 14.99 2.13
CA MET A 119 20.36 13.66 2.54
C MET A 119 20.16 13.37 4.03
N GLY A 120 19.69 14.37 4.79
CA GLY A 120 19.35 14.23 6.20
C GLY A 120 18.27 13.18 6.39
N TRP A 121 18.41 12.32 7.40
CA TRP A 121 17.43 11.26 7.64
C TRP A 121 16.03 11.81 7.94
N ASP A 122 15.96 12.99 8.55
CA ASP A 122 14.77 13.74 8.90
C ASP A 122 14.02 14.31 7.69
N ILE A 123 14.68 14.40 6.53
CA ILE A 123 14.08 14.85 5.26
C ILE A 123 13.94 13.67 4.30
N LEU A 124 15.00 12.90 4.09
CA LEU A 124 15.06 11.81 3.11
C LEU A 124 14.11 10.69 3.47
N LEU A 125 14.15 10.21 4.72
CA LEU A 125 13.37 9.04 5.10
C LEU A 125 11.87 9.34 5.03
N PRO A 126 11.32 10.38 5.67
CA PRO A 126 9.89 10.70 5.53
C PRO A 126 9.46 10.83 4.08
N SER A 127 10.25 11.53 3.26
CA SER A 127 9.99 11.67 1.82
C SER A 127 9.93 10.31 1.11
N LEU A 128 10.89 9.42 1.37
CA LEU A 128 10.92 8.07 0.82
C LEU A 128 9.71 7.25 1.26
N PHE A 129 9.35 7.30 2.55
CA PHE A 129 8.18 6.59 3.07
C PHE A 129 6.87 7.10 2.44
N ILE A 130 6.74 8.41 2.23
CA ILE A 130 5.60 9.02 1.54
C ILE A 130 5.54 8.57 0.06
N VAL A 131 6.68 8.59 -0.64
CA VAL A 131 6.75 8.12 -2.04
C VAL A 131 6.40 6.64 -2.13
N VAL A 132 6.90 5.80 -1.23
CA VAL A 132 6.55 4.39 -1.17
C VAL A 132 5.05 4.24 -0.88
N PHE A 133 4.49 4.97 0.08
CA PHE A 133 3.06 4.96 0.37
C PHE A 133 2.22 5.32 -0.86
N PHE A 134 2.56 6.38 -1.61
CA PHE A 134 1.83 6.77 -2.81
C PHE A 134 2.00 5.79 -3.96
N GLY A 135 3.24 5.37 -4.24
CA GLY A 135 3.53 4.35 -5.25
C GLY A 135 2.76 3.06 -4.96
N TRP A 136 2.60 2.74 -3.66
CA TRP A 136 1.85 1.58 -3.22
C TRP A 136 0.34 1.74 -3.37
N ASN A 137 -0.23 2.89 -3.01
CA ASN A 137 -1.64 3.18 -3.27
C ASN A 137 -1.94 3.11 -4.78
N LEU A 138 -1.04 3.62 -5.62
CA LEU A 138 -1.15 3.50 -7.08
C LEU A 138 -1.17 2.02 -7.53
N LEU A 139 -0.26 1.20 -7.01
CA LEU A 139 -0.25 -0.25 -7.27
C LEU A 139 -1.53 -0.93 -6.78
N GLN A 140 -2.03 -0.59 -5.59
CA GLN A 140 -3.28 -1.13 -5.06
C GLN A 140 -4.47 -0.80 -5.97
N ILE A 141 -4.56 0.43 -6.47
CA ILE A 141 -5.60 0.82 -7.43
C ILE A 141 -5.53 -0.07 -8.68
N LEU A 142 -4.32 -0.28 -9.22
CA LEU A 142 -4.10 -1.15 -10.39
C LEU A 142 -4.48 -2.62 -10.11
N PHE A 143 -4.31 -3.09 -8.87
CA PHE A 143 -4.60 -4.47 -8.50
C PHE A 143 -6.05 -4.73 -8.09
N LEU A 144 -6.64 -3.87 -7.27
CA LEU A 144 -8.07 -3.90 -6.92
C LEU A 144 -8.89 -3.89 -8.20
N ARG A 145 -8.49 -3.06 -9.17
CA ARG A 145 -9.04 -3.06 -10.52
C ARG A 145 -9.04 -4.45 -11.17
N SER A 146 -7.89 -5.13 -11.23
CA SER A 146 -7.77 -6.45 -11.88
C SER A 146 -8.62 -7.52 -11.18
N GLY A 147 -8.67 -7.51 -9.85
CA GLY A 147 -9.54 -8.41 -9.08
C GLY A 147 -11.01 -8.11 -9.30
N MET A 148 -11.38 -6.84 -9.43
CA MET A 148 -12.75 -6.42 -9.69
C MET A 148 -13.19 -6.66 -11.12
N GLU A 149 -12.33 -6.57 -12.13
CA GLU A 149 -12.65 -6.99 -13.51
C GLU A 149 -13.08 -8.48 -13.52
N ILE A 150 -12.36 -9.35 -12.80
CA ILE A 150 -12.70 -10.78 -12.67
C ILE A 150 -13.98 -10.99 -11.85
N LEU A 151 -14.16 -10.27 -10.73
CA LEU A 151 -15.38 -10.36 -9.93
C LEU A 151 -16.60 -9.83 -10.69
N SER A 152 -16.42 -8.77 -11.47
CA SER A 152 -17.41 -8.15 -12.35
C SER A 152 -17.91 -9.16 -13.37
N GLU A 153 -17.00 -9.84 -14.08
CA GLU A 153 -17.36 -10.93 -15.00
C GLU A 153 -18.11 -12.08 -14.30
N ASN A 154 -17.65 -12.49 -13.12
CA ASN A 154 -18.27 -13.57 -12.35
C ASN A 154 -19.68 -13.22 -11.83
N ILE A 155 -19.88 -12.00 -11.35
CA ILE A 155 -21.16 -11.50 -10.85
C ILE A 155 -22.13 -11.29 -12.01
N GLU A 156 -21.65 -10.73 -13.12
CA GLU A 156 -22.46 -10.53 -14.32
C GLU A 156 -23.01 -11.86 -14.85
N ASN A 157 -22.16 -12.89 -14.94
CA ASN A 157 -22.56 -14.23 -15.37
C ASN A 157 -23.58 -14.88 -14.42
N LYS A 158 -23.64 -14.48 -13.14
CA LYS A 158 -24.62 -14.97 -12.16
C LYS A 158 -25.94 -14.22 -12.18
N ILE A 159 -25.91 -12.89 -12.32
CA ILE A 159 -27.09 -12.02 -12.21
C ILE A 159 -27.83 -11.90 -13.55
N PHE A 160 -27.11 -11.97 -14.66
CA PHE A 160 -27.68 -11.88 -15.99
C PHE A 160 -27.44 -13.18 -16.77
N PRO A 161 -28.27 -14.23 -16.57
CA PRO A 161 -28.25 -15.39 -17.44
C PRO A 161 -28.43 -14.94 -18.90
N ARG A 162 -27.85 -15.69 -19.84
CA ARG A 162 -27.72 -15.35 -21.29
C ARG A 162 -29.03 -14.97 -22.02
N SER A 163 -30.20 -14.99 -21.36
CA SER A 163 -31.53 -14.77 -21.93
C SER A 163 -32.03 -13.31 -21.95
N LYS A 164 -31.34 -12.34 -21.35
CA LYS A 164 -31.72 -10.91 -21.43
C LYS A 164 -31.25 -10.28 -22.75
N SER A 165 -32.08 -9.41 -23.35
CA SER A 165 -31.77 -8.65 -24.57
C SER A 165 -30.47 -7.84 -24.41
N ILE A 166 -29.55 -8.05 -25.35
CA ILE A 166 -28.22 -7.42 -25.39
C ILE A 166 -28.35 -5.89 -25.39
N GLU A 167 -29.33 -5.33 -26.09
CA GLU A 167 -29.58 -3.88 -26.18
C GLU A 167 -29.81 -3.21 -24.82
N THR A 168 -30.55 -3.87 -23.93
CA THR A 168 -30.84 -3.32 -22.60
C THR A 168 -29.58 -3.32 -21.73
N LYS A 169 -28.75 -4.36 -21.82
CA LYS A 169 -27.44 -4.41 -21.15
C LYS A 169 -26.48 -3.34 -21.67
N GLU A 170 -26.46 -3.10 -22.98
CA GLU A 170 -25.63 -2.06 -23.58
C GLU A 170 -26.03 -0.67 -23.07
N THR A 171 -27.33 -0.40 -23.01
CA THR A 171 -27.88 0.89 -22.57
C THR A 171 -27.49 1.17 -21.11
N PHE A 172 -27.70 0.21 -20.21
CA PHE A 172 -27.27 0.33 -18.82
C PHE A 172 -25.75 0.47 -18.68
N SER A 173 -24.97 -0.31 -19.43
CA SER A 173 -23.50 -0.24 -19.38
C SER A 173 -22.99 1.14 -19.80
N LEU A 174 -23.61 1.75 -20.81
CA LEU A 174 -23.28 3.09 -21.28
C LEU A 174 -23.64 4.16 -20.25
N ILE A 175 -24.82 4.09 -19.63
CA ILE A 175 -25.23 5.01 -18.56
C ILE A 175 -24.23 4.96 -17.41
N PHE A 176 -23.89 3.76 -16.93
CA PHE A 176 -22.92 3.60 -15.85
C PHE A 176 -21.51 4.02 -16.24
N LEU A 177 -21.09 3.82 -17.49
CA LEU A 177 -19.80 4.32 -17.99
C LEU A 177 -19.72 5.85 -17.94
N ILE A 178 -20.77 6.54 -18.43
CA ILE A 178 -20.85 8.01 -18.39
C ILE A 178 -20.79 8.48 -16.94
N LEU A 179 -21.61 7.88 -16.08
CA LEU A 179 -21.65 8.21 -14.65
C LEU A 179 -20.28 8.02 -13.98
N ALA A 180 -19.64 6.87 -14.22
CA ALA A 180 -18.32 6.54 -13.68
C ALA A 180 -17.23 7.51 -14.15
N THR A 181 -17.28 7.93 -15.41
CA THR A 181 -16.30 8.85 -16.01
C THR A 181 -16.48 10.28 -15.51
N LEU A 182 -17.71 10.70 -15.17
CA LEU A 182 -18.02 12.03 -14.66
C LEU A 182 -17.84 12.15 -13.14
N ILE A 183 -18.15 11.10 -12.37
CA ILE A 183 -18.05 11.14 -10.90
C ILE A 183 -16.63 11.43 -10.44
N ALA A 184 -15.62 10.78 -11.03
CA ALA A 184 -14.22 10.95 -10.62
C ALA A 184 -13.72 12.41 -10.74
N PRO A 185 -13.83 13.09 -11.90
CA PRO A 185 -13.42 14.49 -12.02
C PRO A 185 -14.30 15.44 -11.20
N LEU A 186 -15.61 15.19 -11.08
CA LEU A 186 -16.50 16.03 -10.26
C LEU A 186 -16.12 15.99 -8.78
N LEU A 187 -15.83 14.80 -8.25
CA LEU A 187 -15.39 14.66 -6.87
C LEU A 187 -14.00 15.28 -6.65
N GLN A 188 -13.09 15.19 -7.63
CA GLN A 188 -11.78 15.84 -7.52
C GLN A 188 -11.91 17.37 -7.56
N LEU A 189 -12.76 17.91 -8.43
CA LEU A 189 -13.07 19.34 -8.46
C LEU A 189 -13.67 19.83 -7.15
N PHE A 190 -14.60 19.06 -6.57
CA PHE A 190 -15.16 19.35 -5.26
C PHE A 190 -14.07 19.42 -4.18
N LEU A 191 -13.16 18.44 -4.14
CA LEU A 191 -12.01 18.42 -3.24
C LEU A 191 -11.12 19.66 -3.41
N ILE A 192 -10.82 20.05 -4.65
CA ILE A 192 -10.00 21.23 -4.93
C ILE A 192 -10.68 22.49 -4.40
N LEU A 193 -11.96 22.68 -4.70
CA LEU A 193 -12.73 23.84 -4.24
C LEU A 193 -12.82 23.89 -2.71
N PHE A 194 -12.93 22.73 -2.06
CA PHE A 194 -12.95 22.63 -0.61
C PHE A 194 -11.61 23.03 0.04
N TYR A 195 -10.47 22.63 -0.55
CA TYR A 195 -9.15 22.85 0.04
C TYR A 195 -8.41 24.10 -0.44
N ILE A 196 -8.78 24.67 -1.60
CA ILE A 196 -8.15 25.89 -2.14
C ILE A 196 -8.02 27.00 -1.09
N PRO A 197 -9.07 27.38 -0.34
CA PRO A 197 -9.00 28.50 0.60
C PRO A 197 -7.94 28.28 1.68
N SER A 198 -7.81 27.04 2.14
CA SER A 198 -6.87 26.67 3.21
C SER A 198 -5.42 26.57 2.74
N TYR A 199 -5.18 26.08 1.53
CA TYR A 199 -3.83 26.00 0.99
C TYR A 199 -3.34 27.35 0.43
N SER A 200 -4.25 28.18 -0.09
CA SER A 200 -3.90 29.53 -0.53
C SER A 200 -3.49 30.44 0.62
N SER A 201 -4.04 30.23 1.83
CA SER A 201 -3.67 31.01 3.01
C SER A 201 -2.36 30.56 3.66
N LEU A 202 -2.03 29.27 3.57
CA LEU A 202 -0.73 28.73 4.04
C LEU A 202 0.44 29.19 3.16
N GLY A 203 0.21 29.35 1.85
CA GLY A 203 1.19 29.88 0.91
C GLY A 203 2.45 29.01 0.75
N GLY A 204 3.40 29.50 -0.06
CA GLY A 204 4.71 28.87 -0.25
C GLY A 204 4.67 27.46 -0.84
N ASP A 205 5.56 26.59 -0.34
CA ASP A 205 5.80 25.25 -0.88
C ASP A 205 4.59 24.31 -0.74
N LEU A 206 3.79 24.46 0.33
CA LEU A 206 2.60 23.64 0.55
C LEU A 206 1.53 23.86 -0.53
N PHE A 207 1.37 25.10 -1.00
CA PHE A 207 0.45 25.41 -2.11
C PHE A 207 0.93 24.79 -3.43
N ILE A 208 2.25 24.80 -3.68
CA ILE A 208 2.86 24.17 -4.85
C ILE A 208 2.63 22.65 -4.81
N TRP A 209 2.88 22.00 -3.67
CA TRP A 209 2.63 20.57 -3.49
C TRP A 209 1.15 20.21 -3.69
N PHE A 210 0.24 21.03 -3.17
CA PHE A 210 -1.20 20.86 -3.41
C PHE A 210 -1.53 20.90 -4.91
N ILE A 211 -0.98 21.85 -5.67
CA ILE A 211 -1.18 21.92 -7.12
C ILE A 211 -0.62 20.68 -7.83
N ILE A 212 0.64 20.31 -7.55
CA ILE A 212 1.31 19.15 -8.18
C ILE A 212 0.49 17.88 -7.97
N VAL A 213 0.02 17.64 -6.75
CA VAL A 213 -0.77 16.45 -6.41
C VAL A 213 -2.09 16.43 -7.18
N ASN A 214 -2.79 17.56 -7.27
CA ASN A 214 -4.04 17.65 -8.02
C ASN A 214 -3.84 17.41 -9.52
N VAL A 215 -2.75 17.94 -10.11
CA VAL A 215 -2.38 17.69 -11.51
C VAL A 215 -2.13 16.20 -11.75
N LEU A 216 -1.37 15.55 -10.86
CA LEU A 216 -1.11 14.11 -10.95
C LEU A 216 -2.40 13.29 -10.85
N ILE A 217 -3.32 13.66 -9.96
CA ILE A 217 -4.60 12.97 -9.81
C ILE A 217 -5.44 13.12 -11.08
N PHE A 218 -5.54 14.30 -11.68
CA PHE A 218 -6.26 14.47 -12.94
C PHE A 218 -5.64 13.68 -14.10
N LEU A 219 -4.31 13.56 -14.12
CA LEU A 219 -3.62 12.71 -15.10
C LEU A 219 -4.00 11.24 -14.90
N ILE A 220 -4.04 10.77 -13.65
CA ILE A 220 -4.50 9.41 -13.32
C ILE A 220 -5.97 9.22 -13.72
N ILE A 221 -6.88 10.14 -13.37
CA ILE A 221 -8.29 10.13 -13.79
C ILE A 221 -8.40 9.98 -15.30
N SER A 222 -7.64 10.78 -16.05
CA SER A 222 -7.69 10.79 -17.51
C SER A 222 -7.25 9.44 -18.09
N ILE A 223 -6.13 8.88 -17.62
CA ILE A 223 -5.64 7.58 -18.06
C ILE A 223 -6.63 6.46 -17.71
N THR A 224 -7.18 6.46 -16.50
CA THR A 224 -8.07 5.40 -16.05
C THR A 224 -9.44 5.48 -16.73
N SER A 225 -9.97 6.69 -16.95
CA SER A 225 -11.20 6.94 -17.69
C SER A 225 -11.06 6.57 -19.18
N TRP A 226 -9.97 6.98 -19.84
CA TRP A 226 -9.70 6.60 -21.24
C TRP A 226 -9.69 5.08 -21.41
N ARG A 227 -9.05 4.36 -20.49
CA ARG A 227 -9.01 2.91 -20.54
C ARG A 227 -10.36 2.27 -20.25
N LEU A 228 -11.17 2.82 -19.34
CA LEU A 228 -12.54 2.34 -19.08
C LEU A 228 -13.41 2.46 -20.34
N ILE A 229 -13.32 3.59 -21.04
CA ILE A 229 -13.97 3.81 -22.33
C ILE A 229 -13.48 2.79 -23.37
N SER A 230 -12.16 2.59 -23.48
CA SER A 230 -11.57 1.60 -24.40
C SER A 230 -12.07 0.18 -24.13
N LEU A 231 -12.18 -0.22 -22.85
CA LEU A 231 -12.71 -1.52 -22.46
C LEU A 231 -14.18 -1.67 -22.82
N PHE A 232 -15.00 -0.63 -22.59
CA PHE A 232 -16.39 -0.63 -23.02
C PHE A 232 -16.53 -0.78 -24.54
N LEU A 233 -15.72 -0.05 -25.33
CA LEU A 233 -15.73 -0.18 -26.80
C LEU A 233 -15.36 -1.59 -27.28
N LYS A 234 -14.35 -2.21 -26.65
CA LYS A 234 -13.96 -3.61 -26.93
C LYS A 234 -15.06 -4.61 -26.53
N SER A 235 -15.67 -4.38 -25.37
CA SER A 235 -16.77 -5.19 -24.82
C SER A 235 -18.02 -5.11 -25.72
N LYS A 236 -18.35 -3.93 -26.25
CA LYS A 236 -19.40 -3.74 -27.25
C LYS A 236 -19.08 -4.49 -28.55
N LYS A 237 -17.85 -4.38 -29.06
CA LYS A 237 -17.42 -5.10 -30.28
C LYS A 237 -17.53 -6.63 -30.14
N ASN A 238 -17.38 -7.15 -28.93
CA ASN A 238 -17.44 -8.58 -28.64
C ASN A 238 -18.82 -9.06 -28.12
N ASN A 239 -19.85 -8.20 -28.14
CA ASN A 239 -21.19 -8.50 -27.61
C ASN A 239 -21.22 -8.95 -26.13
N THR A 240 -20.28 -8.46 -25.32
CA THR A 240 -20.19 -8.76 -23.87
C THR A 240 -20.23 -7.48 -23.02
N PRO A 241 -21.29 -6.63 -23.10
CA PRO A 241 -21.40 -5.36 -22.38
C PRO A 241 -21.43 -5.56 -20.85
N ASN A 242 -20.39 -5.08 -20.16
CA ASN A 242 -20.23 -5.25 -18.71
C ASN A 242 -20.61 -3.98 -17.93
N ILE A 243 -21.73 -4.04 -17.19
CA ILE A 243 -22.25 -2.96 -16.34
C ILE A 243 -21.41 -2.79 -15.06
N PHE A 244 -20.95 -3.91 -14.49
CA PHE A 244 -20.31 -3.94 -13.17
C PHE A 244 -18.91 -3.31 -13.18
N SER A 245 -18.20 -3.32 -14.31
CA SER A 245 -16.89 -2.67 -14.44
C SER A 245 -16.95 -1.18 -14.12
N SER A 246 -18.01 -0.49 -14.55
CA SER A 246 -18.20 0.94 -14.30
C SER A 246 -18.64 1.23 -12.85
N LEU A 247 -19.44 0.35 -12.23
CA LEU A 247 -19.80 0.44 -10.81
C LEU A 247 -18.57 0.28 -9.91
N PHE A 248 -17.72 -0.70 -10.20
CA PHE A 248 -16.48 -0.91 -9.43
C PHE A 248 -15.50 0.26 -9.58
N TYR A 249 -15.46 0.92 -10.75
CA TYR A 249 -14.68 2.13 -10.95
C TYR A 249 -15.08 3.26 -9.99
N ILE A 250 -16.38 3.44 -9.77
CA ILE A 250 -16.90 4.45 -8.83
C ILE A 250 -16.45 4.15 -7.40
N PHE A 251 -16.55 2.89 -6.95
CA PHE A 251 -16.10 2.50 -5.62
C PHE A 251 -14.59 2.72 -5.41
N ILE A 252 -13.77 2.46 -6.42
CA ILE A 252 -12.34 2.78 -6.37
C ILE A 252 -12.14 4.27 -6.15
N TRP A 253 -12.82 5.11 -6.94
CA TRP A 253 -12.64 6.55 -6.85
C TRP A 253 -13.09 7.10 -5.50
N LEU A 254 -14.19 6.61 -4.94
CA LEU A 254 -14.60 6.97 -3.57
C LEU A 254 -13.50 6.66 -2.54
N TYR A 255 -12.86 5.49 -2.64
CA TYR A 255 -11.74 5.12 -1.77
C TYR A 255 -10.51 6.02 -2.00
N ILE A 256 -10.14 6.28 -3.25
CA ILE A 256 -9.00 7.15 -3.60
C ILE A 256 -9.23 8.56 -3.07
N ILE A 257 -10.43 9.11 -3.23
CA ILE A 257 -10.81 10.44 -2.78
C ILE A 257 -10.75 10.56 -1.26
N TYR A 258 -11.21 9.55 -0.53
CA TYR A 258 -11.02 9.49 0.91
C TYR A 258 -9.53 9.55 1.31
N ARG A 259 -8.65 8.84 0.58
CA ARG A 259 -7.20 8.89 0.82
C ARG A 259 -6.58 10.25 0.47
N ILE A 260 -7.02 10.89 -0.60
CA ILE A 260 -6.58 12.24 -0.98
C ILE A 260 -7.02 13.27 0.07
N PHE A 261 -8.26 13.16 0.57
CA PHE A 261 -8.77 14.00 1.64
C PHE A 261 -7.91 13.87 2.91
N SER A 262 -7.61 12.64 3.34
CA SER A 262 -6.73 12.38 4.48
C SER A 262 -5.33 13.00 4.28
N PHE A 263 -4.76 12.86 3.09
CA PHE A 263 -3.48 13.47 2.75
C PHE A 263 -3.51 15.00 2.82
N PHE A 264 -4.54 15.63 2.25
CA PHE A 264 -4.64 17.09 2.27
C PHE A 264 -4.84 17.65 3.69
N ASN A 265 -5.42 16.89 4.62
CA ASN A 265 -5.45 17.30 6.03
C ASN A 265 -4.08 17.17 6.69
N SER A 266 -3.35 16.08 6.41
CA SER A 266 -2.00 15.86 6.95
C SER A 266 -1.00 16.92 6.48
N LEU A 267 -0.98 17.23 5.19
CA LEU A 267 -0.12 18.27 4.61
C LEU A 267 -0.33 19.65 5.23
N ARG A 268 -1.54 19.94 5.74
CA ARG A 268 -1.84 21.21 6.44
C ARG A 268 -1.36 21.23 7.89
N GLY A 269 -0.76 20.15 8.40
CA GLY A 269 -0.47 19.98 9.82
C GLY A 269 -1.74 19.77 10.66
N GLU A 270 -2.90 19.57 10.03
CA GLU A 270 -4.16 19.23 10.69
C GLU A 270 -4.27 17.73 10.95
N GLY A 271 -3.14 17.02 11.11
CA GLY A 271 -3.07 15.65 11.63
C GLY A 271 -3.67 15.50 13.04
N LYS A 272 -4.00 16.63 13.69
CA LYS A 272 -4.90 16.69 14.86
C LYS A 272 -6.37 16.72 14.44
N VAL A 273 -6.80 15.87 13.51
CA VAL A 273 -8.24 15.55 13.44
C VAL A 273 -8.55 14.82 14.75
N GLY A 274 -9.32 15.51 15.61
CA GLY A 274 -9.67 15.12 16.96
C GLY A 274 -9.76 13.61 17.16
N THR A 275 -8.92 13.16 18.07
CA THR A 275 -8.92 11.87 18.75
C THR A 275 -10.34 11.35 18.99
N ASN A 276 -10.80 10.47 18.12
CA ASN A 276 -11.60 9.34 18.55
C ASN A 276 -10.73 8.13 18.33
N ILE A 277 -10.43 7.39 19.41
CA ILE A 277 -9.76 6.09 19.35
C ILE A 277 -10.39 5.20 18.27
N PHE A 278 -11.70 5.39 18.01
CA PHE A 278 -12.45 4.75 16.95
C PHE A 278 -11.95 5.05 15.52
N THR A 279 -11.62 6.30 15.17
CA THR A 279 -11.06 6.63 13.84
C THR A 279 -9.66 6.06 13.69
N SER A 280 -8.79 6.20 14.70
CA SER A 280 -7.46 5.58 14.69
C SER A 280 -7.54 4.04 14.60
N LEU A 281 -8.52 3.42 15.26
CA LEU A 281 -8.74 1.98 15.20
C LEU A 281 -9.26 1.54 13.82
N ILE A 282 -10.14 2.32 13.19
CA ILE A 282 -10.55 2.11 11.80
C ILE A 282 -9.36 2.26 10.85
N ASP A 283 -8.48 3.24 11.07
CA ASP A 283 -7.29 3.44 10.26
C ASP A 283 -6.29 2.30 10.41
N ILE A 284 -6.09 1.79 11.62
CA ILE A 284 -5.29 0.58 11.90
C ILE A 284 -5.93 -0.65 11.25
N LEU A 285 -7.26 -0.82 11.37
CA LEU A 285 -7.97 -1.94 10.75
C LEU A 285 -7.86 -1.90 9.23
N LEU A 286 -8.05 -0.72 8.62
CA LEU A 286 -7.83 -0.48 7.21
C LEU A 286 -6.37 -0.76 6.83
N MET A 287 -5.41 -0.33 7.63
CA MET A 287 -3.99 -0.60 7.39
C MET A 287 -3.67 -2.10 7.42
N VAL A 288 -4.24 -2.86 8.37
CA VAL A 288 -4.09 -4.32 8.46
C VAL A 288 -4.78 -5.05 7.30
N ILE A 289 -6.00 -4.64 6.94
CA ILE A 289 -6.73 -5.20 5.79
C ILE A 289 -5.97 -4.91 4.51
N THR A 290 -5.51 -3.67 4.33
CA THR A 290 -4.73 -3.23 3.19
C THR A 290 -3.41 -4.00 3.11
N ALA A 291 -2.68 -4.14 4.21
CA ALA A 291 -1.49 -4.99 4.29
C ALA A 291 -1.81 -6.44 3.87
N GLY A 292 -2.89 -7.04 4.37
CA GLY A 292 -3.30 -8.40 3.98
C GLY A 292 -3.66 -8.54 2.49
N LEU A 293 -4.40 -7.59 1.92
CA LEU A 293 -4.76 -7.56 0.50
C LEU A 293 -3.53 -7.39 -0.39
N VAL A 294 -2.60 -6.57 0.05
CA VAL A 294 -1.31 -6.30 -0.59
C VAL A 294 -0.45 -7.55 -0.64
N LEU A 295 -0.27 -8.24 0.51
CA LEU A 295 0.46 -9.51 0.58
C LEU A 295 -0.10 -10.52 -0.43
N ARG A 296 -1.43 -10.57 -0.56
CA ARG A 296 -2.13 -11.47 -1.47
C ARG A 296 -2.01 -11.08 -2.95
N SER A 297 -2.11 -9.79 -3.26
CA SER A 297 -2.12 -9.28 -4.63
C SER A 297 -0.75 -9.30 -5.30
N LEU A 298 0.29 -8.88 -4.58
CA LEU A 298 1.62 -8.68 -5.15
C LEU A 298 2.38 -9.97 -5.36
N GLY A 299 2.33 -10.91 -4.40
CA GLY A 299 3.07 -12.17 -4.54
C GLY A 299 2.72 -12.93 -5.81
N GLY A 300 1.49 -12.80 -6.31
CA GLY A 300 1.02 -13.59 -7.45
C GLY A 300 1.54 -13.08 -8.78
N LYS A 301 1.94 -11.81 -8.81
CA LYS A 301 2.40 -11.12 -10.01
C LYS A 301 3.92 -10.95 -10.04
N VAL A 302 4.56 -10.92 -8.87
CA VAL A 302 6.01 -10.71 -8.74
C VAL A 302 6.81 -12.02 -8.80
N ILE A 303 6.19 -13.18 -8.55
CA ILE A 303 6.81 -14.52 -8.67
C ILE A 303 7.38 -14.81 -10.08
N GLY A 304 7.02 -14.03 -11.10
CA GLY A 304 7.57 -14.17 -12.46
C GLY A 304 8.92 -13.46 -12.70
N ALA A 305 9.43 -12.68 -11.76
CA ALA A 305 10.69 -11.94 -11.92
C ALA A 305 11.88 -12.75 -11.36
N VAL A 306 13.03 -12.69 -12.06
CA VAL A 306 14.25 -13.49 -11.76
C VAL A 306 14.76 -13.31 -10.32
N ILE A 307 14.50 -12.15 -9.73
CA ILE A 307 14.95 -11.80 -8.37
C ILE A 307 14.04 -12.41 -7.29
N PHE A 308 12.84 -12.91 -7.62
CA PHE A 308 11.87 -13.40 -6.64
C PHE A 308 11.68 -14.91 -6.72
N ASN A 309 11.80 -15.56 -5.57
CA ASN A 309 11.52 -16.97 -5.35
C ASN A 309 10.58 -17.13 -4.15
N LYS A 310 10.15 -18.36 -3.89
CA LYS A 310 9.21 -18.67 -2.79
C LYS A 310 9.74 -18.26 -1.41
N ASN A 311 11.06 -18.23 -1.24
CA ASN A 311 11.70 -18.02 0.05
C ASN A 311 11.92 -16.54 0.36
N ASN A 312 12.22 -15.73 -0.65
CA ASN A 312 12.52 -14.30 -0.50
C ASN A 312 11.31 -13.37 -0.71
N MET A 313 10.27 -13.84 -1.39
CA MET A 313 9.04 -13.07 -1.63
C MET A 313 8.37 -12.63 -0.31
N PRO A 314 8.27 -13.47 0.74
CA PRO A 314 7.76 -13.04 2.04
C PRO A 314 8.55 -11.87 2.64
N PHE A 315 9.88 -11.88 2.54
CA PHE A 315 10.73 -10.81 3.08
C PHE A 315 10.54 -9.48 2.35
N PHE A 316 10.48 -9.51 1.01
CA PHE A 316 10.12 -8.34 0.22
C PHE A 316 8.77 -7.76 0.68
N LEU A 317 7.78 -8.64 0.81
CA LEU A 317 6.44 -8.26 1.20
C LEU A 317 6.39 -7.65 2.61
N TYR A 318 7.12 -8.20 3.59
CA TYR A 318 7.23 -7.62 4.93
C TYR A 318 7.89 -6.23 4.91
N ALA A 319 9.03 -6.10 4.22
CA ALA A 319 9.74 -4.83 4.11
C ALA A 319 8.83 -3.74 3.54
N PHE A 320 8.22 -3.99 2.39
CA PHE A 320 7.36 -3.01 1.73
C PHE A 320 6.09 -2.72 2.52
N THR A 321 5.53 -3.71 3.22
CA THR A 321 4.38 -3.48 4.09
C THR A 321 4.75 -2.60 5.28
N MET A 322 5.93 -2.79 5.90
CA MET A 322 6.43 -1.90 6.95
C MET A 322 6.65 -0.47 6.44
N LEU A 323 7.26 -0.32 5.26
CA LEU A 323 7.44 1.00 4.64
C LEU A 323 6.08 1.67 4.37
N TYR A 324 5.10 0.92 3.87
CA TYR A 324 3.75 1.42 3.65
C TYR A 324 3.07 1.86 4.96
N ILE A 325 3.14 1.03 6.02
CA ILE A 325 2.59 1.35 7.35
C ILE A 325 3.19 2.64 7.87
N GLN A 326 4.51 2.79 7.80
CA GLN A 326 5.20 3.98 8.27
C GLN A 326 4.84 5.22 7.45
N GLY A 327 4.78 5.09 6.12
CA GLY A 327 4.33 6.19 5.26
C GLY A 327 2.92 6.64 5.60
N GLN A 328 2.01 5.69 5.88
CA GLN A 328 0.66 6.02 6.34
C GLN A 328 0.66 6.70 7.72
N ILE A 329 1.52 6.28 8.65
CA ILE A 329 1.65 6.92 9.98
C ILE A 329 2.12 8.37 9.85
N ILE A 330 3.20 8.62 9.12
CA ILE A 330 3.72 9.99 8.86
C ILE A 330 2.61 10.86 8.23
N MET A 331 1.86 10.28 7.30
CA MET A 331 0.74 10.93 6.64
C MET A 331 -0.51 11.10 7.51
N ILE A 332 -0.55 10.55 8.72
CA ILE A 332 -1.64 10.79 9.68
C ILE A 332 -1.17 11.74 10.75
N THR A 333 0.05 11.55 11.25
CA THR A 333 0.61 12.29 12.39
C THR A 333 1.21 13.65 12.00
N GLY A 334 1.55 13.85 10.72
CA GLY A 334 2.47 14.92 10.31
C GLY A 334 3.88 14.63 10.80
#